data_AF-A0A969B4N3-F1
#
_entry.id   AF-A0A969B4N3-F1
#
_cell.length_a   1.000
_cell.length_b   1.000
_cell.length_c   1.000
_cell.angle_alpha   90.00
_cell.angle_beta   90.00
_cell.angle_gamma   90.00
#
_symmetry.space_group_name_H-M   'P 1'
#
loop_
_entity.id
_entity.type
_entity.pdbx_description
1 polymer ?
#
loop_
_entity_poly.entity_id
_entity_poly.type
_entity_poly.pdbx_seq_one_letter_code
_entity_poly.pdbx_strand_id
1 'polypeptide(L)'
;MKFKLLILLLTLAVGFTSCSTKEMAESEPESATSSNDPDEWPDMDSFHMIMAEAFHPYKDSTNLGPVKVLAEEMAQEADKWAAASLPDKVNSEAVQAQLNQLKQDSRSLADKIKGGASDEEIGNSLKGLHDVFHGIMEAWNGASGEEHQH
;
A
#
# COMPACT_ATOMS: atom_id res chain seq x y z
N MET A 1 -1.13 -13.16 49.88
CA MET A 1 -0.35 -14.34 50.34
C MET A 1 0.76 -14.58 49.34
N LYS A 2 2.00 -14.73 49.83
CA LYS A 2 3.23 -14.84 49.03
C LYS A 2 3.57 -16.32 48.90
N PHE A 3 3.73 -16.84 47.68
CA PHE A 3 4.48 -18.08 47.47
C PHE A 3 5.72 -17.76 46.64
N LYS A 4 6.86 -17.70 47.33
CA LYS A 4 8.17 -17.93 46.72
C LYS A 4 8.44 -19.41 46.87
N LEU A 5 8.77 -20.09 45.77
CA LEU A 5 9.67 -21.24 45.84
C LEU A 5 10.68 -21.12 44.69
N LEU A 6 11.90 -20.89 45.12
CA LEU A 6 13.16 -20.93 44.39
C LEU A 6 13.63 -22.39 44.31
N ILE A 7 14.39 -22.76 43.27
CA ILE A 7 15.34 -23.90 43.10
C ILE A 7 15.31 -24.26 41.59
N LEU A 8 16.39 -24.48 40.85
CA LEU A 8 17.84 -24.39 40.99
C LEU A 8 18.38 -24.69 39.58
N LEU A 9 19.47 -24.04 39.19
CA LEU A 9 20.18 -24.27 37.94
C LEU A 9 20.55 -25.74 37.68
N LEU A 10 20.49 -26.15 36.42
CA LEU A 10 21.46 -27.11 35.86
C LEU A 10 21.86 -26.66 34.45
N THR A 11 23.03 -26.06 34.35
CA THR A 11 23.74 -25.86 33.08
C THR A 11 24.33 -27.18 32.62
N LEU A 12 24.03 -27.60 31.38
CA LEU A 12 24.80 -28.61 30.68
C LEU A 12 25.19 -28.05 29.32
N ALA A 13 26.43 -27.57 29.21
CA ALA A 13 27.08 -27.33 27.95
C ALA A 13 27.60 -28.67 27.43
N VAL A 14 27.18 -29.06 26.22
CA VAL A 14 27.85 -30.11 25.45
C VAL A 14 28.04 -29.56 24.04
N GLY A 15 29.27 -29.17 23.76
CA GLY A 15 29.73 -28.91 22.40
C GLY A 15 30.10 -30.22 21.71
N PHE A 16 29.60 -30.41 20.50
CA PHE A 16 30.19 -31.30 19.52
C PHE A 16 30.29 -30.54 18.20
N THR A 17 31.52 -30.23 17.80
CA THR A 17 31.87 -29.84 16.43
C THR A 17 32.23 -31.11 15.67
N SER A 18 31.45 -31.48 14.64
CA SER A 18 32.02 -32.08 13.44
C SER A 18 31.00 -32.10 12.30
N CYS A 19 31.48 -31.72 11.12
CA CYS A 19 30.73 -31.38 9.93
C CYS A 19 29.99 -32.55 9.29
N SER A 20 28.75 -32.32 8.88
CA SER A 20 28.20 -32.86 7.62
C SER A 20 27.07 -31.96 7.16
N THR A 21 27.38 -31.16 6.16
CA THR A 21 26.52 -30.22 5.45
C THR A 21 25.21 -30.88 5.03
N LYS A 22 24.11 -30.40 5.59
CA LYS A 22 22.78 -30.51 5.01
C LYS A 22 22.14 -29.14 5.19
N GLU A 23 22.20 -28.37 4.11
CA GLU A 23 21.61 -27.05 3.93
C GLU A 23 20.26 -26.95 4.63
N MET A 24 20.24 -26.15 5.68
CA MET A 24 19.04 -25.47 6.12
C MET A 24 19.03 -24.18 5.34
N ALA A 25 18.01 -24.01 4.51
CA ALA A 25 17.68 -22.73 3.90
C ALA A 25 17.30 -21.78 5.04
N GLU A 26 18.33 -21.13 5.57
CA GLU A 26 18.22 -19.94 6.37
C GLU A 26 17.68 -18.85 5.46
N SER A 27 16.52 -18.36 5.86
CA SER A 27 15.99 -17.04 5.57
C SER A 27 17.12 -16.05 5.31
N GLU A 28 17.30 -15.73 4.04
CA GLU A 28 18.13 -14.60 3.63
C GLU A 28 17.55 -13.34 4.26
N PRO A 29 18.38 -12.41 4.75
CA PRO A 29 17.90 -11.09 5.12
C PRO A 29 17.22 -10.50 3.89
N GLU A 30 16.03 -9.96 4.10
CA GLU A 30 15.20 -9.29 3.11
C GLU A 30 15.99 -8.07 2.62
N SER A 31 16.85 -8.35 1.64
CA SER A 31 17.63 -7.39 0.91
C SER A 31 16.61 -6.56 0.18
N ALA A 32 16.53 -5.28 0.55
CA ALA A 32 15.92 -4.24 -0.26
C ALA A 32 16.64 -4.20 -1.62
N THR A 33 16.33 -5.16 -2.48
CA THR A 33 16.66 -5.12 -3.89
C THR A 33 15.68 -4.14 -4.49
N SER A 34 16.15 -2.94 -4.78
CA SER A 34 15.53 -2.11 -5.82
C SER A 34 15.51 -2.97 -7.10
N SER A 35 14.39 -3.64 -7.33
CA SER A 35 14.04 -4.24 -8.60
C SER A 35 14.02 -3.11 -9.62
N ASN A 36 15.02 -3.10 -10.50
CA ASN A 36 14.98 -2.29 -11.72
C ASN A 36 14.13 -3.01 -12.77
N ASP A 37 12.98 -3.54 -12.37
CA ASP A 37 11.99 -3.99 -13.34
C ASP A 37 11.35 -2.72 -13.93
N PRO A 38 11.53 -2.44 -15.24
CA PRO A 38 10.94 -1.26 -15.86
C PRO A 38 9.41 -1.24 -15.81
N ASP A 39 8.78 -2.35 -15.43
CA ASP A 39 7.33 -2.51 -15.32
C ASP A 39 6.78 -2.37 -13.88
N GLU A 40 7.64 -2.10 -12.89
CA GLU A 40 7.22 -1.82 -11.51
C GLU A 40 7.11 -0.31 -11.21
N TRP A 41 6.08 0.07 -10.46
CA TRP A 41 5.95 1.40 -9.87
C TRP A 41 5.52 1.29 -8.40
N PRO A 42 6.46 1.12 -7.46
CA PRO A 42 6.15 0.72 -6.09
C PRO A 42 5.18 1.62 -5.32
N ASP A 43 5.23 2.94 -5.56
CA ASP A 43 4.29 3.88 -4.93
C ASP A 43 2.87 3.77 -5.52
N MET A 44 2.74 3.42 -6.81
CA MET A 44 1.44 3.08 -7.42
C MET A 44 0.85 1.83 -6.77
N ASP A 45 1.66 0.78 -6.58
CA ASP A 45 1.21 -0.47 -5.97
C ASP A 45 0.81 -0.27 -4.50
N SER A 46 1.60 0.51 -3.76
CA SER A 46 1.32 0.86 -2.35
C SER A 46 -0.02 1.59 -2.24
N PHE A 47 -0.26 2.58 -3.10
CA PHE A 47 -1.52 3.29 -3.14
C PHE A 47 -2.69 2.39 -3.58
N HIS A 48 -2.47 1.56 -4.61
CA HIS A 48 -3.46 0.64 -5.15
C HIS A 48 -3.99 -0.32 -4.08
N MET A 49 -3.11 -0.89 -3.25
CA MET A 49 -3.52 -1.82 -2.20
C MET A 49 -4.57 -1.21 -1.26
N ILE A 50 -4.31 0.00 -0.76
CA ILE A 50 -5.22 0.71 0.15
C ILE A 50 -6.51 1.11 -0.57
N MET A 51 -6.38 1.60 -1.82
CA MET A 51 -7.52 1.95 -2.66
C MET A 51 -8.44 0.74 -2.91
N ALA A 52 -7.88 -0.41 -3.28
CA ALA A 52 -8.66 -1.61 -3.57
C ALA A 52 -9.41 -2.12 -2.34
N GLU A 53 -8.77 -2.11 -1.16
CA GLU A 53 -9.38 -2.50 0.10
C GLU A 53 -10.53 -1.55 0.51
N ALA A 54 -10.42 -0.26 0.19
CA ALA A 54 -11.49 0.71 0.41
C ALA A 54 -12.62 0.62 -0.63
N PHE A 55 -12.28 0.49 -1.92
CA PHE A 55 -13.20 0.64 -3.04
C PHE A 55 -13.98 -0.63 -3.36
N HIS A 56 -13.35 -1.82 -3.38
CA HIS A 56 -14.06 -3.04 -3.78
C HIS A 56 -15.25 -3.38 -2.88
N PRO A 57 -15.16 -3.27 -1.53
CA PRO A 57 -16.32 -3.45 -0.66
C PRO A 57 -17.46 -2.47 -0.95
N TYR A 58 -17.12 -1.21 -1.31
CA TYR A 58 -18.09 -0.21 -1.73
C TYR A 58 -18.71 -0.56 -3.10
N LYS A 59 -17.91 -0.91 -4.10
CA LYS A 59 -18.37 -1.31 -5.45
C LYS A 59 -19.31 -2.51 -5.38
N ASP A 60 -18.96 -3.52 -4.58
CA ASP A 60 -19.65 -4.81 -4.57
C ASP A 60 -20.90 -4.82 -3.69
N SER A 61 -20.90 -4.03 -2.61
CA SER A 61 -21.95 -4.11 -1.57
C SER A 61 -22.31 -2.77 -0.93
N THR A 62 -21.83 -1.65 -1.47
CA THR A 62 -21.96 -0.29 -0.88
C THR A 62 -21.40 -0.19 0.54
N ASN A 63 -20.52 -1.11 0.94
CA ASN A 63 -19.94 -1.13 2.27
C ASN A 63 -18.88 -0.03 2.42
N LEU A 64 -19.25 1.04 3.12
CA LEU A 64 -18.36 2.18 3.41
C LEU A 64 -17.53 2.00 4.69
N GLY A 65 -17.64 0.86 5.39
CA GLY A 65 -16.87 0.58 6.59
C GLY A 65 -15.35 0.70 6.37
N PRO A 66 -14.78 0.03 5.35
CA PRO A 66 -13.34 0.07 5.08
C PRO A 66 -12.82 1.48 4.76
N VAL A 67 -13.46 2.21 3.84
CA VAL A 67 -13.02 3.58 3.49
C VAL A 67 -13.05 4.52 4.70
N LYS A 68 -14.01 4.37 5.61
CA LYS A 68 -14.08 5.19 6.84
C LYS A 68 -12.89 4.98 7.77
N VAL A 69 -12.23 3.82 7.69
CA VAL A 69 -11.03 3.49 8.47
C VAL A 69 -9.75 3.88 7.71
N LEU A 70 -9.70 3.61 6.41
CA LEU A 70 -8.49 3.71 5.59
C LEU A 70 -8.25 5.10 4.98
N ALA A 71 -9.23 6.02 4.97
CA ALA A 71 -9.12 7.29 4.25
C ALA A 71 -7.93 8.16 4.67
N GLU A 72 -7.54 8.15 5.95
CA GLU A 72 -6.37 8.90 6.40
C GLU A 72 -5.06 8.32 5.86
N GLU A 73 -4.92 6.99 5.86
CA GLU A 73 -3.76 6.29 5.32
C GLU A 73 -3.67 6.48 3.80
N MET A 74 -4.81 6.36 3.10
CA MET A 74 -4.90 6.65 1.67
C MET A 74 -4.44 8.09 1.34
N ALA A 75 -4.80 9.07 2.16
CA ALA A 75 -4.37 10.46 1.97
C ALA A 75 -2.87 10.67 2.21
N GLN A 76 -2.28 9.90 3.13
CA GLN A 76 -0.84 9.94 3.40
C GLN A 76 -0.05 9.30 2.26
N GLU A 77 -0.51 8.17 1.74
CA GLU A 77 0.16 7.49 0.62
C GLU A 77 0.06 8.31 -0.67
N ALA A 78 -1.08 8.97 -0.93
CA ALA A 78 -1.20 9.88 -2.06
C ALA A 78 -0.27 11.10 -1.97
N ASP A 79 -0.08 11.66 -0.76
CA ASP A 79 0.86 12.76 -0.53
C ASP A 79 2.31 12.33 -0.77
N LYS A 80 2.69 11.15 -0.24
CA LYS A 80 3.99 10.53 -0.49
C LYS A 80 4.22 10.29 -1.99
N TRP A 81 3.27 9.67 -2.67
CA TRP A 81 3.40 9.35 -4.10
C TRP A 81 3.51 10.59 -4.97
N ALA A 82 2.72 11.64 -4.68
CA ALA A 82 2.79 12.91 -5.41
C ALA A 82 4.12 13.68 -5.22
N ALA A 83 4.88 13.37 -4.16
CA ALA A 83 6.20 13.94 -3.89
C ALA A 83 7.36 13.07 -4.41
N ALA A 84 7.10 11.84 -4.85
CA ALA A 84 8.10 10.92 -5.37
C ALA A 84 8.60 11.33 -6.77
N SER A 85 9.77 10.82 -7.14
CA SER A 85 10.26 10.98 -8.52
C SER A 85 9.46 10.09 -9.46
N LEU A 86 9.00 10.64 -10.57
CA LEU A 86 8.25 9.89 -11.57
C LEU A 86 9.20 9.07 -12.45
N PRO A 87 8.83 7.82 -12.81
CA PRO A 87 9.53 7.07 -13.84
C PRO A 87 9.47 7.81 -15.18
N ASP A 88 10.54 7.74 -15.99
CA ASP A 88 10.66 8.48 -17.24
C ASP A 88 9.49 8.28 -18.21
N LYS A 89 8.94 7.06 -18.28
CA LYS A 89 7.81 6.71 -19.18
C LYS A 89 6.50 7.44 -18.86
N VAL A 90 6.36 7.96 -17.64
CA VAL A 90 5.17 8.69 -17.17
C VAL A 90 5.50 10.07 -16.61
N ASN A 91 6.76 10.52 -16.70
CA ASN A 91 7.20 11.83 -16.23
C ASN A 91 6.70 12.94 -17.15
N SER A 92 5.44 13.29 -17.00
CA SER A 92 4.73 14.30 -17.79
C SER A 92 3.91 15.21 -16.89
N GLU A 93 3.64 16.43 -17.37
CA GLU A 93 2.78 17.39 -16.66
C GLU A 93 1.37 16.81 -16.42
N ALA A 94 0.87 15.98 -17.33
CA ALA A 94 -0.45 15.34 -17.20
C ALA A 94 -0.51 14.37 -16.02
N VAL A 95 0.46 13.44 -15.92
CA VAL A 95 0.54 12.49 -14.80
C VAL A 95 0.80 13.21 -13.48
N GLN A 96 1.67 14.23 -13.49
CA GLN A 96 1.90 15.05 -12.30
C GLN A 96 0.64 15.80 -11.85
N ALA A 97 -0.20 16.26 -12.78
CA ALA A 97 -1.49 16.87 -12.47
C ALA A 97 -2.47 15.85 -11.87
N GLN A 98 -2.53 14.64 -12.43
CA GLN A 98 -3.37 13.56 -11.89
C GLN A 98 -2.95 13.15 -10.48
N LEU A 99 -1.65 13.03 -10.19
CA LEU A 99 -1.15 12.73 -8.84
C LEU A 99 -1.49 13.85 -7.84
N ASN A 100 -1.39 15.10 -8.27
CA ASN A 100 -1.80 16.23 -7.42
C ASN A 100 -3.31 16.24 -7.15
N GLN A 101 -4.12 15.86 -8.15
CA GLN A 101 -5.57 15.70 -7.98
C GLN A 101 -5.88 14.55 -7.02
N LEU A 102 -5.25 13.37 -7.22
CA LEU A 102 -5.38 12.20 -6.36
C LEU A 102 -5.08 12.55 -4.90
N LYS A 103 -3.95 13.25 -4.65
CA LYS A 103 -3.58 13.75 -3.33
C LYS A 103 -4.66 14.64 -2.70
N GLN A 104 -5.15 15.62 -3.45
CA GLN A 104 -6.15 16.57 -2.96
C GLN A 104 -7.48 15.86 -2.65
N ASP A 105 -7.90 14.95 -3.52
CA ASP A 105 -9.16 14.22 -3.36
C ASP A 105 -9.08 13.19 -2.22
N SER A 106 -7.96 12.49 -2.03
CA SER A 106 -7.75 11.61 -0.88
C SER A 106 -7.80 12.37 0.44
N ARG A 107 -7.15 13.54 0.52
CA ARG A 107 -7.23 14.40 1.71
C ARG A 107 -8.65 14.90 1.94
N SER A 108 -9.32 15.36 0.88
CA SER A 108 -10.72 15.83 0.94
C SER A 108 -11.67 14.73 1.43
N LEU A 109 -11.50 13.49 0.95
CA LEU A 109 -12.27 12.32 1.42
C LEU A 109 -12.06 12.08 2.92
N ALA A 110 -10.81 12.07 3.39
CA ALA A 110 -10.49 11.89 4.81
C ALA A 110 -11.13 12.99 5.68
N ASP A 111 -11.06 14.25 5.23
CA ASP A 111 -11.62 15.39 5.94
C ASP A 111 -13.16 15.35 5.96
N LYS A 112 -13.80 14.97 4.85
CA LYS A 112 -15.26 14.75 4.78
C LYS A 112 -15.72 13.67 5.75
N ILE A 113 -15.01 12.54 5.83
CA ILE A 113 -15.33 11.46 6.76
C ILE A 113 -15.22 11.96 8.21
N LYS A 114 -14.14 12.66 8.57
CA LYS A 114 -13.98 13.28 9.91
C LYS A 114 -15.06 14.33 10.20
N GLY A 115 -15.50 15.05 9.17
CA GLY A 115 -16.58 16.04 9.24
C GLY A 115 -17.99 15.45 9.32
N GLY A 116 -18.13 14.12 9.25
CA GLY A 116 -19.44 13.46 9.30
C GLY A 116 -20.25 13.58 8.01
N ALA A 117 -19.59 13.61 6.86
CA ALA A 117 -20.25 13.57 5.56
C ALA A 117 -21.18 12.36 5.43
N SER A 118 -22.23 12.53 4.61
CA SER A 118 -23.18 11.46 4.33
C SER A 118 -22.53 10.31 3.55
N ASP A 119 -23.15 9.13 3.64
CA ASP A 119 -22.69 7.95 2.90
C ASP A 119 -22.68 8.18 1.38
N GLU A 120 -23.62 8.97 0.84
CA GLU A 120 -23.64 9.37 -0.56
C GLU A 120 -22.42 10.23 -0.93
N GLU A 121 -22.08 11.23 -0.11
CA GLU A 121 -20.92 12.09 -0.35
C GLU A 121 -19.60 11.31 -0.28
N ILE A 122 -19.48 10.38 0.67
CA ILE A 122 -18.32 9.50 0.81
C ILE A 122 -18.21 8.57 -0.41
N GLY A 123 -19.30 7.91 -0.81
CA GLY A 123 -19.32 7.01 -1.96
C GLY A 123 -18.96 7.73 -3.27
N ASN A 124 -19.53 8.91 -3.51
CA ASN A 124 -19.21 9.73 -4.68
C ASN A 124 -17.74 10.17 -4.69
N SER A 125 -17.21 10.58 -3.54
CA SER A 125 -15.80 10.98 -3.42
C SER A 125 -14.87 9.79 -3.67
N LEU A 126 -15.18 8.63 -3.10
CA LEU A 126 -14.39 7.40 -3.27
C LEU A 126 -14.40 6.92 -4.73
N LYS A 127 -15.55 6.98 -5.42
CA LYS A 127 -15.62 6.66 -6.86
C LYS A 127 -14.77 7.62 -7.69
N GLY A 128 -14.85 8.93 -7.44
CA GLY A 128 -14.03 9.91 -8.16
C GLY A 128 -12.53 9.66 -7.98
N LEU A 129 -12.13 9.31 -6.76
CA LEU A 129 -10.74 8.97 -6.42
C LEU A 129 -10.25 7.74 -7.18
N HIS A 130 -11.08 6.70 -7.24
CA HIS A 130 -10.81 5.50 -8.05
C HIS A 130 -10.67 5.84 -9.54
N ASP A 131 -11.55 6.69 -10.09
CA ASP A 131 -11.48 7.10 -11.50
C ASP A 131 -10.18 7.88 -11.82
N VAL A 132 -9.70 8.75 -10.91
CA VAL A 132 -8.41 9.43 -11.06
C VAL A 132 -7.25 8.44 -11.03
N PHE A 133 -7.29 7.46 -10.11
CA PHE A 133 -6.28 6.40 -10.03
C PHE A 133 -6.19 5.58 -11.32
N HIS A 134 -7.32 5.18 -11.91
CA HIS A 134 -7.34 4.48 -13.20
C HIS A 134 -6.69 5.30 -14.31
N GLY A 135 -6.93 6.61 -14.35
CA GLY A 135 -6.26 7.47 -15.34
C GLY A 135 -4.73 7.49 -15.21
N ILE A 136 -4.17 7.29 -14.01
CA ILE A 136 -2.72 7.16 -13.80
C ILE A 136 -2.24 5.79 -14.26
N MET A 137 -2.98 4.72 -13.95
CA MET A 137 -2.68 3.37 -14.43
C MET A 137 -2.72 3.28 -15.95
N GLU A 138 -3.69 3.90 -16.61
CA GLU A 138 -3.78 3.97 -18.06
C GLU A 138 -2.56 4.66 -18.67
N ALA A 139 -2.06 5.73 -18.05
CA ALA A 139 -0.82 6.38 -18.49
C ALA A 139 0.39 5.44 -18.34
N TRP A 140 0.47 4.71 -17.22
CA TRP A 140 1.51 3.71 -16.98
C TRP A 140 1.50 2.56 -18.00
N ASN A 141 0.32 1.99 -18.25
CA ASN A 141 0.11 0.83 -19.11
C ASN A 141 0.15 1.18 -20.60
N GLY A 142 -0.42 2.33 -20.97
CA GLY A 142 -0.32 2.88 -22.32
C GLY A 142 1.12 3.23 -22.71
N ALA A 143 1.95 3.59 -21.72
CA ALA A 143 3.38 3.77 -21.92
C ALA A 143 4.16 2.43 -21.99
N SER A 144 3.66 1.32 -21.43
CA SER A 144 4.23 -0.03 -21.64
C SER A 144 3.71 -0.75 -22.88
N GLY A 145 2.64 -0.26 -23.51
CA GLY A 145 2.07 -0.85 -24.73
C GLY A 145 1.07 -1.99 -24.48
N GLU A 146 0.52 -2.11 -23.27
CA GLU A 146 -0.46 -3.13 -22.90
C GLU A 146 -1.89 -2.54 -22.81
N GLU A 147 -2.85 -3.11 -23.55
CA GLU A 147 -4.28 -2.78 -23.45
C GLU A 147 -4.91 -3.50 -22.25
N HIS A 148 -5.47 -2.75 -21.29
CA HIS A 148 -6.19 -3.31 -20.13
C HIS A 148 -7.70 -3.46 -20.43
N GLN A 149 -8.27 -4.64 -20.14
CA GLN A 149 -9.72 -4.88 -20.19
C GLN A 149 -10.35 -4.69 -18.81
N HIS A 150 -11.43 -3.90 -18.75
CA HIS A 150 -12.19 -3.57 -17.54
C HIS A 150 -13.15 -4.67 -17.07
#